data_AF-A0A949Y7R0-F1
#
_entry.id   AF-A0A949Y7R0-F1
#
_cell.length_a   1.000
_cell.length_b   1.000
_cell.length_c   1.000
_cell.angle_alpha   90.00
_cell.angle_beta   90.00
_cell.angle_gamma   90.00
#
_symmetry.space_group_name_H-M   'P 1'
#
loop_
_entity.id
_entity.type
_entity.pdbx_description
1 polymer ?
#
loop_
_entity_poly.entity_id
_entity_poly.type
_entity_poly.pdbx_seq_one_letter_code
_entity_poly.pdbx_strand_id
1 'polypeptide(L)'
;MNGDNGSDVTFPIAKSARAYSPGVTFLSVKTTRTSAQLTWTFVDSRTRYLVFSQEIYGVYFTRKNRFKFVGLQPGSTYNVFVLVEKRGPEWIAFTSFEIQG
;
A
#
# COMPACT_ATOMS: atom_id res chain seq x y z
N MET A 1 7.53 -2.39 43.15
CA MET A 1 6.25 -2.81 42.51
C MET A 1 5.90 -1.75 41.48
N ASN A 2 5.27 -2.15 40.37
CA ASN A 2 5.16 -1.51 39.03
C ASN A 2 6.30 -1.96 38.10
N GLY A 3 6.05 -2.49 36.90
CA GLY A 3 4.82 -2.65 36.13
C GLY A 3 5.14 -3.42 34.83
N ASP A 4 4.09 -4.00 34.27
CA ASP A 4 4.05 -5.12 33.33
C ASP A 4 4.39 -4.78 31.85
N ASN A 5 4.71 -5.84 31.13
CA ASN A 5 4.57 -6.14 29.70
C ASN A 5 4.51 -5.01 28.66
N GLY A 6 5.44 -5.12 27.71
CA GLY A 6 5.28 -4.62 26.35
C GLY A 6 6.40 -5.18 25.49
N SER A 7 6.32 -6.44 25.09
CA SER A 7 7.19 -7.00 24.05
C SER A 7 6.89 -6.27 22.75
N ASP A 8 7.65 -5.21 22.51
CA ASP A 8 7.70 -4.49 21.24
C ASP A 8 8.20 -5.49 20.18
N VAL A 9 7.25 -6.11 19.48
CA VAL A 9 7.55 -6.92 18.30
C VAL A 9 7.87 -5.95 17.18
N THR A 10 9.07 -5.35 17.27
CA THR A 10 9.67 -4.66 16.15
C THR A 10 10.00 -5.72 15.11
N PHE A 11 9.16 -5.83 14.08
CA PHE A 11 9.54 -6.57 12.88
C PHE A 11 10.81 -5.91 12.33
N PRO A 12 11.95 -6.63 12.22
CA PRO A 12 13.13 -6.05 11.62
C PRO A 12 12.81 -5.86 10.14
N ILE A 13 12.44 -4.63 9.76
CA ILE A 13 12.49 -4.21 8.38
C ILE A 13 13.96 -4.34 8.00
N ALA A 14 14.30 -5.46 7.36
CA ALA A 14 15.67 -5.86 7.15
C ALA A 14 16.47 -4.69 6.56
N LYS A 15 17.65 -4.45 7.12
CA LYS A 15 18.63 -3.40 6.75
C LYS A 15 19.13 -3.50 5.29
N SER A 16 18.49 -4.34 4.49
CA SER A 16 18.62 -4.56 3.04
C SER A 16 17.52 -3.88 2.22
N ALA A 17 16.51 -3.26 2.84
CA ALA A 17 15.50 -2.45 2.16
C ALA A 17 16.04 -1.06 1.77
N ARG A 18 17.21 -1.00 1.11
CA ARG A 18 17.62 0.20 0.36
C ARG A 18 16.88 0.24 -0.98
N ALA A 19 15.57 0.43 -0.91
CA ALA A 19 14.74 0.91 -2.01
C ALA A 19 13.67 1.88 -1.49
N TYR A 20 13.97 2.64 -0.44
CA TYR A 20 13.17 3.82 -0.09
C TYR A 20 13.66 5.00 -0.94
N SER A 21 13.22 5.03 -2.20
CA SER A 21 13.41 6.18 -3.09
C SER A 21 12.18 7.09 -2.98
N PRO A 22 12.33 8.39 -2.69
CA PRO A 22 11.24 9.30 -2.29
C PRO A 22 10.22 9.65 -3.40
N GLY A 23 10.23 8.96 -4.55
CA GLY A 23 9.49 9.37 -5.75
C GLY A 23 8.01 8.97 -5.78
N VAL A 24 7.62 7.84 -5.18
CA VAL A 24 6.24 7.33 -5.26
C VAL A 24 5.65 7.25 -3.87
N THR A 25 4.59 8.01 -3.64
CA THR A 25 3.84 8.02 -2.38
C THR A 25 2.35 8.05 -2.66
N PHE A 26 1.53 7.61 -1.71
CA PHE A 26 0.10 7.81 -1.78
C PHE A 26 -0.24 9.29 -1.56
N LEU A 27 -0.99 9.86 -2.50
CA LEU A 27 -1.47 11.23 -2.45
C LEU A 27 -2.84 11.30 -1.78
N SER A 28 -3.67 10.27 -1.96
CA SER A 28 -4.94 10.15 -1.25
C SER A 28 -5.44 8.71 -1.21
N VAL A 29 -6.15 8.42 -0.12
CA VAL A 29 -6.97 7.23 0.07
C VAL A 29 -8.36 7.71 0.45
N LYS A 30 -9.35 7.44 -0.40
CA LYS A 30 -10.75 7.78 -0.14
C LYS A 30 -11.54 6.50 0.03
N THR A 31 -12.04 6.27 1.22
CA THR A 31 -12.81 5.06 1.54
C THR A 31 -14.31 5.33 1.47
N THR A 32 -15.05 4.28 1.12
CA THR A 32 -16.48 4.13 1.39
C THR A 32 -16.66 2.86 2.21
N ARG A 33 -17.89 2.55 2.62
CA ARG A 33 -18.21 1.34 3.40
C ARG A 33 -17.71 0.02 2.79
N THR A 34 -17.50 -0.05 1.48
CA THR A 34 -17.10 -1.30 0.80
C THR A 34 -16.08 -1.09 -0.32
N SER A 35 -15.45 0.09 -0.37
CA SER A 35 -14.48 0.40 -1.43
C SER A 35 -13.43 1.40 -0.98
N ALA A 36 -12.28 1.40 -1.66
CA ALA A 36 -11.23 2.38 -1.45
C ALA A 36 -10.67 2.85 -2.79
N GLN A 37 -10.72 4.15 -3.03
CA GLN A 37 -10.08 4.82 -4.15
C GLN A 37 -8.70 5.31 -3.72
N LEU A 38 -7.69 4.73 -4.34
CA LEU A 38 -6.28 5.02 -4.09
C LEU A 38 -5.75 5.91 -5.21
N THR A 39 -4.94 6.89 -4.85
CA THR A 39 -4.19 7.72 -5.79
C THR A 39 -2.77 7.91 -5.27
N TRP A 40 -1.77 7.77 -6.14
CA TRP A 40 -0.36 7.94 -5.80
C TRP A 40 0.34 8.85 -6.81
N THR A 41 1.61 9.17 -6.55
CA THR A 41 2.43 9.99 -7.44
C THR A 41 2.47 9.40 -8.84
N PHE A 42 2.13 10.21 -9.84
CA PHE A 42 2.29 9.84 -11.24
C PHE A 42 3.78 9.90 -11.63
N VAL A 43 4.30 8.81 -12.18
CA VAL A 43 5.69 8.73 -12.63
C VAL A 43 5.84 9.24 -14.07
N ASP A 44 5.29 8.50 -15.03
CA ASP A 44 5.25 8.85 -16.45
C ASP A 44 4.21 8.00 -17.18
N SER A 45 4.00 8.28 -18.46
CA SER A 45 2.98 7.62 -19.29
C SER A 45 3.32 6.19 -19.72
N ARG A 46 4.59 5.77 -19.59
CA ARG A 46 5.05 4.42 -19.96
C ARG A 46 5.07 3.47 -18.76
N THR A 47 4.93 4.00 -17.56
CA THR A 47 4.97 3.27 -16.31
C THR A 47 3.78 2.33 -16.17
N ARG A 48 4.06 1.09 -15.74
CA ARG A 48 3.05 0.16 -15.25
C ARG A 48 3.20 0.04 -13.74
N TYR A 49 2.08 -0.05 -13.05
CA TYR A 49 2.00 -0.21 -11.62
C TYR A 49 1.42 -1.58 -11.28
N LEU A 50 1.99 -2.24 -10.28
CA LEU A 50 1.43 -3.42 -9.64
C LEU A 50 0.86 -2.99 -8.30
N VAL A 51 -0.42 -3.25 -8.07
CA VAL A 51 -1.14 -2.91 -6.85
C VAL A 51 -1.54 -4.20 -6.16
N PHE A 52 -1.25 -4.33 -4.87
CA PHE A 52 -1.71 -5.48 -4.09
C PHE A 52 -1.90 -5.09 -2.63
N SER A 53 -2.68 -5.89 -1.92
CA SER A 53 -2.95 -5.75 -0.49
C SER A 53 -2.59 -7.07 0.19
N GLN A 54 -2.09 -7.04 1.42
CA GLN A 54 -1.82 -8.27 2.17
C GLN A 54 -3.10 -9.07 2.46
N GLU A 55 -4.24 -8.37 2.54
CA GLU A 55 -5.54 -8.92 2.91
C GLU A 55 -6.40 -9.32 1.69
N ILE A 56 -5.94 -9.00 0.48
CA ILE A 56 -6.64 -9.32 -0.76
C ILE A 56 -5.74 -10.24 -1.59
N TYR A 57 -6.23 -11.45 -1.87
CA TYR A 57 -5.52 -12.36 -2.74
C TYR A 57 -5.54 -11.84 -4.18
N GLY A 58 -4.41 -11.31 -4.65
CA GLY A 58 -4.23 -10.91 -6.04
C GLY A 58 -3.21 -9.79 -6.24
N VAL A 59 -2.73 -9.69 -7.47
CA VAL A 59 -1.89 -8.58 -7.93
C VAL A 59 -2.58 -7.95 -9.14
N TYR A 60 -2.79 -6.64 -9.07
CA TYR A 60 -3.52 -5.89 -10.08
C TYR A 60 -2.57 -4.99 -10.87
N PHE A 61 -2.70 -5.01 -12.19
CA PHE A 61 -1.87 -4.20 -13.08
C PHE A 61 -2.65 -2.99 -13.59
N THR A 62 -2.02 -1.82 -13.58
CA THR A 62 -2.61 -0.60 -14.14
C THR A 62 -1.53 0.33 -14.69
N ARG A 63 -1.86 1.15 -15.69
CA ARG A 63 -1.01 2.28 -16.14
C ARG A 63 -1.45 3.62 -15.54
N LYS A 64 -2.58 3.63 -14.84
CA LYS A 64 -3.08 4.82 -14.15
C LYS A 64 -2.44 4.90 -12.76
N ASN A 65 -2.14 6.10 -12.29
CA ASN A 65 -1.67 6.35 -10.91
C ASN A 65 -2.82 6.32 -9.87
N ARG A 66 -3.88 5.58 -10.19
CA ARG A 66 -5.06 5.41 -9.34
C ARG A 66 -5.63 4.02 -9.53
N PHE A 67 -6.18 3.48 -8.45
CA PHE A 67 -6.82 2.16 -8.43
C PHE A 67 -7.99 2.17 -7.44
N LYS A 68 -9.03 1.39 -7.74
CA LYS A 68 -10.19 1.26 -6.86
C LYS A 68 -10.34 -0.20 -6.45
N PHE A 69 -10.17 -0.47 -5.17
CA PHE A 69 -10.62 -1.72 -4.57
C PHE A 69 -12.13 -1.64 -4.31
N VAL A 70 -12.84 -2.73 -4.57
CA VAL A 70 -14.29 -2.88 -4.35
C VAL A 70 -14.56 -4.20 -3.64
N GLY A 71 -15.71 -4.30 -2.96
CA GLY A 71 -16.07 -5.51 -2.21
C GLY A 71 -15.26 -5.67 -0.93
N LEU A 72 -14.76 -4.56 -0.37
CA LEU A 72 -14.04 -4.56 0.89
C LEU A 72 -14.99 -4.78 2.05
N GLN A 73 -14.49 -5.44 3.09
CA GLN A 73 -15.25 -5.74 4.30
C GLN A 73 -15.24 -4.53 5.25
N PRO A 74 -16.41 -4.08 5.74
CA PRO A 74 -16.47 -3.04 6.77
C PRO A 74 -15.75 -3.45 8.06
N GLY A 75 -15.12 -2.48 8.74
CA GLY A 75 -14.34 -2.71 9.96
C GLY A 75 -13.03 -3.46 9.73
N SER A 76 -12.57 -3.58 8.47
CA SER A 76 -11.31 -4.25 8.13
C SER A 76 -10.23 -3.24 7.73
N THR A 77 -9.00 -3.53 8.14
CA THR A 77 -7.80 -2.77 7.77
C THR A 77 -7.12 -3.42 6.57
N TYR A 78 -6.70 -2.60 5.61
CA TYR A 78 -6.02 -3.03 4.39
C TYR A 78 -4.65 -2.37 4.27
N ASN A 79 -3.61 -3.19 4.12
CA ASN A 79 -2.22 -2.81 3.93
C ASN A 79 -1.86 -2.92 2.45
N VAL A 80 -1.81 -1.78 1.76
CA VAL A 80 -1.68 -1.72 0.30
C VAL A 80 -0.29 -1.26 -0.13
N PHE A 81 0.22 -1.95 -1.16
CA PHE A 81 1.48 -1.66 -1.81
C PHE A 81 1.25 -1.32 -3.28
N VAL A 82 2.04 -0.37 -3.78
CA VAL A 82 2.13 -0.04 -5.22
C VAL A 82 3.57 -0.13 -5.65
N LEU A 83 3.86 -1.01 -6.61
CA LEU A 83 5.18 -1.19 -7.21
C LEU A 83 5.20 -0.55 -8.59
N VAL A 84 6.28 0.15 -8.91
CA VAL A 84 6.55 0.68 -10.25
C VAL A 84 7.37 -0.32 -11.05
N GLU A 85 6.80 -0.80 -12.16
CA GLU A 85 7.47 -1.68 -13.11
C GLU A 85 8.16 -0.86 -14.21
N LYS A 86 9.49 -0.72 -14.12
CA LYS A 86 10.38 -0.09 -15.12
C LYS A 86 11.68 -0.88 -15.23
N ARG A 87 11.90 -1.65 -16.32
CA ARG A 87 13.12 -2.50 -16.50
C ARG A 87 13.57 -3.24 -15.20
N GLY A 88 12.62 -3.53 -14.30
CA GLY A 88 12.84 -3.93 -12.90
C GLY A 88 11.85 -3.24 -11.94
N PRO A 89 11.55 -3.79 -10.76
CA PRO A 89 10.80 -3.09 -9.72
C PRO A 89 11.76 -2.16 -8.96
N GLU A 90 11.72 -0.86 -9.26
CA GLU A 90 12.63 0.09 -8.63
C GLU A 90 11.99 0.83 -7.45
N TRP A 91 10.66 1.03 -7.43
CA TRP A 91 9.99 1.88 -6.42
C TRP A 91 8.74 1.22 -5.83
N ILE A 92 8.56 1.40 -4.51
CA ILE A 92 7.43 0.88 -3.73
C ILE A 92 6.80 2.04 -2.94
N ALA A 93 5.48 2.18 -3.04
CA ALA A 93 4.68 2.99 -2.12
C ALA A 93 3.86 2.07 -1.21
N PHE A 94 3.62 2.51 0.03
CA PHE A 94 2.84 1.78 1.02
C PHE A 94 1.80 2.71 1.67
N THR A 95 0.62 2.17 1.97
CA THR A 95 -0.38 2.82 2.82
C THR A 95 -1.18 1.77 3.58
N SER A 96 -1.68 2.15 4.76
CA SER A 96 -2.66 1.37 5.50
C SER A 96 -3.93 2.20 5.71
N PHE A 97 -5.10 1.58 5.60
CA PHE A 97 -6.37 2.24 5.87
C PHE A 97 -7.43 1.26 6.38
N GLU A 98 -8.37 1.78 7.18
CA GLU A 98 -9.53 1.04 7.65
C GLU A 98 -10.79 1.44 6.86
N ILE A 99 -11.64 0.45 6.60
CA ILE A 99 -12.99 0.70 6.08
C ILE A 99 -13.93 0.92 7.25
N GLN A 100 -14.58 2.10 7.31
CA GLN A 100 -15.57 2.41 8.34
C GLN A 100 -16.71 1.38 8.33
N GLY A 101 -17.04 0.88 9.53
CA GLY A 101 -18.12 -0.09 9.79
C GLY A 101 -19.53 0.45 9.57
#